data_AF-A0A2V9X0S8-F1
#
_entry.id   AF-A0A2V9X0S8-F1
#
_cell.length_a   1.000
_cell.length_b   1.000
_cell.length_c   1.000
_cell.angle_alpha   90.00
_cell.angle_beta   90.00
_cell.angle_gamma   90.00
#
_symmetry.space_group_name_H-M   'P 1'
#
loop_
_entity.id
_entity.type
_entity.pdbx_description
1 polymer ?
#
loop_
_entity_poly.entity_id
_entity_poly.type
_entity_poly.pdbx_seq_one_letter_code
_entity_poly.pdbx_strand_id
1 'polypeptide(L)'
;MSVPNQGQGDYQYGFRVPLVVISAYTPAGYVNNDRHDFGSILRFVEHTFGIREGALQVADERATNNLIGFFQLKRTPRVFHTISTPKDAKYFLNDHSPMEPPDND
;
A
#
# COMPACT_ATOMS: atom_id res chain seq x y z
N MET A 1 1.11 -39.30 -17.46
CA MET A 1 0.27 -38.17 -17.89
C MET A 1 0.78 -36.93 -17.19
N SER A 2 1.43 -36.05 -17.93
CA SER A 2 1.84 -34.73 -17.45
C SER A 2 0.58 -33.92 -17.18
N VAL A 3 0.39 -33.51 -15.94
CA VAL A 3 -0.59 -32.48 -15.59
C VAL A 3 -0.29 -31.26 -16.47
N PRO A 4 -1.27 -30.76 -17.26
CA PRO A 4 -1.06 -29.55 -18.03
C PRO A 4 -0.73 -28.42 -17.04
N ASN A 5 0.40 -27.75 -17.30
CA ASN A 5 0.84 -26.56 -16.57
C ASN A 5 -0.34 -25.57 -16.62
N GLN A 6 -1.08 -25.48 -15.52
CA GLN A 6 -2.12 -24.48 -15.32
C GLN A 6 -1.48 -23.16 -15.71
N GLY A 7 -2.01 -22.49 -16.74
CA GLY A 7 -1.47 -21.24 -17.22
C GLY A 7 -1.22 -20.34 -16.03
N GLN A 8 0.07 -20.16 -15.69
CA GLN A 8 0.45 -19.13 -14.76
C GLN A 8 0.06 -17.86 -15.48
N GLY A 9 -1.09 -17.29 -15.09
CA GLY A 9 -1.31 -15.86 -15.12
C GLY A 9 -0.23 -15.27 -14.24
N ASP A 10 0.98 -15.26 -14.79
CA ASP A 10 2.22 -15.10 -14.09
C ASP A 10 2.14 -13.79 -13.33
N TYR A 11 2.47 -13.82 -12.04
CA TYR A 11 2.59 -12.61 -11.25
C TYR A 11 3.67 -11.74 -11.90
N GLN A 12 3.24 -10.84 -12.78
CA GLN A 12 4.05 -9.97 -13.59
C GLN A 12 3.75 -8.54 -13.22
N TYR A 13 4.76 -7.69 -13.38
CA TYR A 13 4.58 -6.26 -13.19
C TYR A 13 3.72 -5.70 -14.33
N GLY A 14 2.64 -5.01 -13.96
CA GLY A 14 1.87 -4.17 -14.86
C GLY A 14 2.49 -2.77 -15.01
N PHE A 15 1.66 -1.79 -15.41
CA PHE A 15 2.05 -0.39 -15.40
C PHE A 15 2.33 0.12 -13.98
N ARG A 16 3.14 1.18 -13.86
CA ARG A 16 3.42 1.80 -12.56
C ARG A 16 2.18 2.50 -12.02
N VAL A 17 1.87 2.23 -10.76
CA VAL A 17 0.79 2.90 -10.02
C VAL A 17 1.38 3.80 -8.92
N PRO A 18 0.67 4.87 -8.51
CA PRO A 18 1.06 5.62 -7.32
C PRO A 18 0.85 4.77 -6.06
N LEU A 19 1.79 4.90 -5.10
CA LEU A 19 1.67 4.36 -3.74
C LEU A 19 1.94 5.50 -2.76
N VAL A 20 1.03 5.70 -1.80
CA VAL A 20 1.19 6.67 -0.71
C VAL A 20 1.13 5.92 0.62
N VAL A 21 2.14 6.12 1.47
CA VAL A 21 2.21 5.50 2.80
C VAL A 21 2.07 6.57 3.87
N ILE A 22 0.96 6.56 4.59
CA ILE A 22 0.62 7.57 5.60
C ILE A 22 0.71 6.93 6.99
N SER A 23 1.60 7.45 7.83
CA SER A 23 1.76 7.02 9.22
C SER A 23 2.40 8.13 10.04
N ALA A 24 2.19 8.10 11.37
CA ALA A 24 2.95 8.95 12.28
C ALA A 24 4.46 8.64 12.25
N TYR A 25 4.84 7.45 11.76
CA TYR A 25 6.23 7.00 11.63
C TYR A 25 6.81 7.16 10.23
N THR A 26 6.08 7.70 9.25
CA THR A 26 6.65 8.01 7.94
C THR A 26 7.36 9.37 7.99
N PRO A 27 8.55 9.52 7.38
CA PRO A 27 9.24 10.81 7.33
C PRO A 27 8.47 11.81 6.48
N ALA A 28 8.53 13.10 6.84
CA ALA A 28 7.90 14.16 6.06
C ALA A 28 8.65 14.36 4.72
N GLY A 29 7.90 14.47 3.62
CA GLY A 29 8.47 14.76 2.29
C GLY A 29 9.38 13.66 1.73
N TYR A 30 9.24 12.42 2.20
CA TYR A 30 10.08 11.31 1.78
C TYR A 30 9.47 10.55 0.59
N VAL A 31 10.31 10.28 -0.40
CA VAL A 31 10.00 9.41 -1.55
C VAL A 31 10.95 8.23 -1.52
N ASN A 32 10.42 7.02 -1.38
CA ASN A 32 11.19 5.80 -1.62
C ASN A 32 11.20 5.51 -3.13
N ASN A 33 12.40 5.33 -3.70
CA ASN A 33 12.60 5.03 -5.11
C ASN A 33 12.87 3.53 -5.37
N ASP A 34 12.81 2.70 -4.33
CA ASP A 34 12.82 1.25 -4.47
C ASP A 34 11.63 0.78 -5.32
N ARG A 35 11.85 -0.28 -6.09
CA ARG A 35 10.80 -0.87 -6.92
C ARG A 35 9.88 -1.72 -6.04
N HIS A 36 8.66 -1.25 -5.79
CA HIS A 36 7.64 -1.99 -5.07
C HIS A 36 6.58 -2.58 -6.01
N ASP A 37 5.94 -3.65 -5.56
CA ASP A 37 4.75 -4.26 -6.14
C ASP A 37 3.69 -4.50 -5.05
N PHE A 38 2.54 -5.05 -5.43
CA PHE A 38 1.49 -5.39 -4.47
C PHE A 38 1.92 -6.48 -3.47
N GLY A 39 2.85 -7.35 -3.83
CA GLY A 39 3.41 -8.34 -2.93
C GLY A 39 4.27 -7.72 -1.82
N SER A 40 4.86 -6.55 -2.07
CA SER A 40 5.64 -5.79 -1.09
C SER A 40 4.80 -5.40 0.15
N ILE A 41 3.48 -5.23 -0.03
CA ILE A 41 2.52 -5.02 1.07
C ILE A 41 2.42 -6.28 1.93
N LEU A 42 2.26 -7.45 1.31
CA LEU A 42 2.18 -8.72 2.03
C LEU A 42 3.49 -9.00 2.77
N ARG A 43 4.64 -8.80 2.12
CA ARG A 43 5.97 -8.89 2.76
C ARG A 43 6.09 -7.98 3.98
N PHE A 44 5.50 -6.78 3.94
CA PHE A 44 5.49 -5.87 5.08
C PHE A 44 4.61 -6.37 6.23
N VAL A 45 3.44 -6.95 5.93
CA VAL A 45 2.59 -7.62 6.93
C VAL A 45 3.35 -8.79 7.56
N GLU A 46 3.98 -9.64 6.75
CA GLU A 46 4.77 -10.77 7.24
C GLU A 46 5.86 -10.32 8.22
N HIS A 47 6.66 -9.33 7.81
CA HIS A 47 7.70 -8.72 8.63
C HIS A 47 7.15 -8.13 9.94
N THR A 48 6.01 -7.45 9.90
CA THR A 48 5.42 -6.78 11.07
C THR A 48 4.89 -7.76 12.11
N PHE A 49 4.30 -8.87 11.67
CA PHE A 49 3.67 -9.86 12.55
C PHE A 49 4.55 -11.09 12.83
N GLY A 50 5.79 -11.12 12.34
CA GLY A 50 6.71 -12.24 12.51
C GLY A 50 6.26 -13.51 11.78
N ILE A 51 5.50 -13.36 10.70
CA ILE A 51 5.13 -14.48 9.82
C ILE A 51 6.35 -14.81 8.96
N ARG A 52 6.61 -16.10 8.77
CA ARG A 52 7.69 -16.54 7.87
C ARG A 52 7.47 -15.96 6.48
N GLU A 53 8.50 -15.31 5.96
CA GLU A 53 8.54 -14.79 4.59
C GLU A 53 8.12 -15.88 3.58
N GLY A 54 7.11 -15.60 2.75
CA GLY A 54 6.63 -16.50 1.70
C GLY A 54 5.54 -17.44 2.21
N ALA A 55 4.91 -17.14 3.34
CA ALA A 55 3.87 -18.01 3.90
C ALA A 55 2.51 -17.81 3.24
N LEU A 56 2.29 -16.67 2.59
CA LEU A 56 1.04 -16.34 1.86
C LEU A 56 1.12 -16.75 0.38
N GLN A 57 2.28 -17.30 -0.03
CA GLN A 57 2.62 -17.92 -1.30
C GLN A 57 2.69 -16.95 -2.49
N VAL A 58 1.58 -16.71 -3.19
CA VAL A 58 1.62 -16.31 -4.60
C VAL A 58 2.30 -14.95 -4.83
N ALA A 59 1.92 -13.96 -4.03
CA ALA A 59 2.31 -12.56 -4.25
C ALA A 59 3.53 -12.16 -3.42
N ASP A 60 3.59 -12.64 -2.19
CA ASP A 60 4.69 -12.47 -1.25
C ASP A 60 5.92 -13.24 -1.70
N GLU A 61 5.87 -14.54 -2.05
CA GLU A 61 7.08 -15.30 -2.46
C GLU A 61 7.84 -14.65 -3.62
N ARG A 62 7.13 -13.93 -4.48
CA ARG A 62 7.67 -13.27 -5.67
C ARG A 62 8.10 -11.81 -5.42
N ALA A 63 7.73 -11.22 -4.29
CA ALA A 63 8.11 -9.86 -3.93
C ALA A 63 9.56 -9.81 -3.45
N THR A 64 10.30 -8.82 -3.94
CA THR A 64 11.76 -8.67 -3.70
C THR A 64 12.10 -7.77 -2.53
N ASN A 65 11.12 -7.05 -1.98
CA ASN A 65 11.28 -6.17 -0.83
C ASN A 65 9.97 -6.07 -0.04
N ASN A 66 9.99 -5.25 1.00
CA ASN A 66 8.84 -4.88 1.78
C ASN A 66 8.76 -3.34 1.90
N LEU A 67 7.72 -2.86 2.58
CA LEU A 67 7.50 -1.42 2.75
C LEU A 67 8.23 -0.81 3.96
N ILE A 68 9.15 -1.53 4.64
CA ILE A 68 9.79 -1.04 5.87
C ILE A 68 10.58 0.26 5.66
N GLY A 69 11.12 0.46 4.45
CA GLY A 69 11.86 1.68 4.08
C GLY A 69 11.04 2.97 4.20
N PHE A 70 9.71 2.88 4.19
CA PHE A 70 8.83 4.03 4.42
C PHE A 70 8.71 4.44 5.90
N PHE A 71 9.21 3.63 6.85
CA PHE A 71 8.96 3.81 8.28
C PHE A 71 10.24 4.05 9.10
N GLN A 72 10.12 4.96 10.07
CA GLN A 72 11.12 5.21 11.11
C GLN A 72 10.58 4.77 12.47
N LEU A 73 10.29 3.47 12.63
CA LEU A 73 9.57 2.90 13.79
C LEU A 73 10.25 3.11 15.15
N LYS A 74 11.56 3.37 15.17
CA LYS A 74 12.33 3.65 16.40
C LYS A 74 12.26 5.13 16.83
N ARG A 75 11.68 6.02 16.01
CA ARG A 75 11.54 7.44 16.34
C ARG A 75 10.22 7.69 17.04
N THR A 76 10.15 8.78 17.79
CA THR A 76 8.89 9.27 18.35
C THR A 76 7.90 9.59 17.21
N PRO A 77 6.65 9.09 17.27
CA PRO A 77 5.66 9.35 16.24
C PRO A 77 5.36 10.85 16.10
N ARG A 78 5.18 11.31 14.85
CA ARG A 78 4.81 12.70 14.56
C ARG A 78 3.43 13.01 15.13
N VAL A 79 3.29 14.22 15.65
CA VAL A 79 2.01 14.77 16.08
C VAL A 79 1.15 15.03 14.85
N PHE A 80 -0.15 14.74 14.97
CA PHE A 80 -1.11 15.04 13.91
C PHE A 80 -1.24 16.56 13.74
N HIS A 81 -1.14 17.02 12.49
CA HIS A 81 -1.34 18.41 12.12
C HIS A 81 -2.54 18.50 11.18
N THR A 82 -3.55 19.25 11.59
CA THR A 82 -4.70 19.56 10.74
C THR A 82 -4.26 20.45 9.60
N ILE A 83 -4.62 20.07 8.38
CA ILE A 83 -4.46 20.91 7.19
C ILE A 83 -5.75 21.69 6.94
N SER A 84 -5.62 22.91 6.43
CA SER A 84 -6.78 23.69 5.99
C SER A 84 -7.39 23.02 4.77
N THR A 85 -8.66 22.64 4.86
CA THR A 85 -9.41 22.03 3.76
C THR A 85 -10.60 22.93 3.40
N PRO A 86 -10.99 23.03 2.13
CA PRO A 86 -12.19 23.78 1.73
C PRO A 86 -13.48 23.26 2.37
N LYS A 87 -13.48 21.96 2.72
CA LYS A 87 -14.60 21.25 3.35
C LYS A 87 -14.12 20.64 4.66
N ASP A 88 -14.88 20.83 5.73
CA ASP A 88 -14.55 20.29 7.04
C ASP A 88 -15.09 18.86 7.23
N ALA A 89 -14.79 18.24 8.37
CA ALA A 89 -15.28 16.88 8.65
C ALA A 89 -16.81 16.79 8.65
N LYS A 90 -17.52 17.85 9.06
CA LYS A 90 -18.99 17.86 9.09
C LYS A 90 -19.58 17.82 7.69
N TYR A 91 -18.95 18.49 6.72
CA TYR A 91 -19.35 18.38 5.32
C TYR A 91 -19.37 16.91 4.88
N PHE A 92 -18.26 16.18 5.05
CA PHE A 92 -18.15 14.79 4.59
C PHE A 92 -19.05 13.81 5.37
N LEU A 93 -19.21 14.02 6.68
CA LEU A 93 -20.04 13.13 7.52
C LEU A 93 -21.54 13.27 7.25
N ASN A 94 -21.97 14.40 6.68
CA ASN A 94 -23.38 14.68 6.37
C ASN A 94 -23.63 14.82 4.86
N ASP A 95 -22.68 14.41 4.03
CA ASP A 95 -22.85 14.43 2.58
C ASP A 95 -23.81 13.31 2.17
N HIS A 96 -24.99 13.70 1.70
CA HIS A 96 -26.02 12.82 1.16
C HIS A 96 -26.22 13.03 -0.34
N SER A 97 -25.24 13.67 -1.00
CA SER A 97 -25.27 13.78 -2.46
C SER A 97 -25.38 12.37 -3.06
N PRO A 98 -26.21 12.20 -4.11
CA PRO A 98 -26.25 10.95 -4.83
C PRO A 98 -24.86 10.65 -5.38
N MET A 99 -24.47 9.37 -5.39
CA MET A 99 -23.23 8.96 -6.06
C MET A 99 -23.25 9.46 -7.50
N GLU A 100 -22.34 10.36 -7.82
CA GLU A 100 -22.09 10.72 -9.21
C GLU A 100 -21.42 9.54 -9.93
N PRO A 101 -21.62 9.42 -11.26
CA PRO A 101 -20.85 8.47 -12.04
C PRO A 101 -19.34 8.66 -11.79
N PRO A 102 -18.52 7.59 -11.88
CA PRO A 102 -17.08 7.66 -11.61
C PRO A 102 -16.30 8.67 -12.47
N ASP A 103 -16.90 9.14 -13.56
CA ASP A 103 -16.34 10.15 -14.45
C ASP A 103 -17.47 10.91 -15.18
N ASN A 104 -17.23 12.18 -15.49
CA ASN A 104 -18.08 13.02 -16.35
C ASN A 104 -17.26 13.86 -17.34
N ASP A 105 -16.07 13.38 -17.69
CA ASP A 105 -15.17 13.98 -18.67
C ASP A 105 -15.73 14.03 -20.11
#